data_AF-A0A925R0J1-F1
#
_entry.id   AF-A0A925R0J1-F1
#
_cell.length_a   1.000
_cell.length_b   1.000
_cell.length_c   1.000
_cell.angle_alpha   90.00
_cell.angle_beta   90.00
_cell.angle_gamma   90.00
#
_symmetry.space_group_name_H-M   'P 1'
#
loop_
_entity.id
_entity.type
_entity.pdbx_description
1 polymer ?
#
loop_
_entity_poly.entity_id
_entity_poly.type
_entity_poly.pdbx_seq_one_letter_code
_entity_poly.pdbx_strand_id
1 'polypeptide(L)'
;MILNGGFGVSLRRAPAYSSVRFILHGLNADEMERVFREHAAGFPATAWAAAIRGHWGIENRNHYVRDVSCDEDKSRIRDNPGIIARARSFALNIMRKNGITNVAQALWNGGSHPGIQGAI
;
A
#
# COMPACT_ATOMS: atom_id res chain seq x y z
N MET A 1 -3.40 -19.85 -12.25
CA MET A 1 -3.57 -21.32 -12.14
C MET A 1 -4.31 -21.72 -10.85
N ILE A 2 -3.99 -21.14 -9.69
CA ILE A 2 -4.70 -21.42 -8.41
C ILE A 2 -6.15 -20.86 -8.37
N LEU A 3 -6.37 -19.64 -8.87
CA LEU A 3 -7.69 -18.99 -8.85
C LEU A 3 -8.75 -19.74 -9.68
N ASN A 4 -8.35 -20.37 -10.79
CA ASN A 4 -9.27 -21.11 -11.65
C ASN A 4 -9.84 -22.35 -10.93
N GLY A 5 -8.99 -23.09 -10.21
CA GLY A 5 -9.42 -24.24 -9.43
C GLY A 5 -10.22 -23.84 -8.18
N GLY A 6 -9.85 -22.75 -7.51
CA GLY A 6 -10.52 -22.32 -6.28
C GLY A 6 -11.89 -21.68 -6.48
N PHE A 7 -12.14 -21.03 -7.61
CA PHE A 7 -13.39 -20.30 -7.87
C PHE A 7 -14.19 -20.84 -9.07
N GLY A 8 -13.77 -21.95 -9.68
CA GLY A 8 -14.44 -22.51 -10.87
C GLY A 8 -14.39 -21.60 -12.10
N VAL A 9 -13.45 -20.66 -12.15
CA VAL A 9 -13.30 -19.69 -13.24
C VAL A 9 -12.27 -20.16 -14.27
N SER A 10 -12.42 -19.77 -15.53
CA SER A 10 -11.52 -20.17 -16.61
C SER A 10 -10.71 -18.99 -17.14
N LEU A 11 -9.95 -18.35 -16.25
CA LEU A 11 -9.15 -17.16 -16.59
C LEU A 11 -7.87 -17.59 -17.31
N ARG A 12 -7.69 -17.13 -18.56
CA ARG A 12 -6.48 -17.39 -19.38
C ARG A 12 -5.34 -16.40 -19.09
N ARG A 13 -5.62 -15.28 -18.42
CA ARG A 13 -4.68 -14.22 -18.00
C ARG A 13 -5.07 -13.71 -16.61
N ALA A 14 -4.18 -12.96 -15.97
CA ALA A 14 -4.50 -12.29 -14.72
C ALA A 14 -5.78 -11.42 -14.91
N PRO A 15 -6.82 -11.63 -14.09
CA PRO A 15 -8.07 -10.88 -14.22
C PRO A 15 -7.84 -9.41 -13.86
N ALA A 16 -8.64 -8.53 -14.46
CA ALA A 16 -8.69 -7.14 -14.03
C ALA A 16 -9.16 -7.05 -12.57
N TYR A 17 -8.72 -6.00 -11.86
CA TYR A 17 -9.15 -5.76 -10.48
C TYR A 17 -10.68 -5.70 -10.33
N SER A 18 -11.40 -5.16 -11.32
CA SER A 18 -12.87 -5.14 -11.34
C SER A 18 -13.48 -6.54 -11.33
N SER A 19 -12.90 -7.48 -12.07
CA SER A 19 -13.33 -8.88 -12.09
C SER A 19 -13.09 -9.57 -10.76
N VAL A 20 -11.93 -9.36 -10.14
CA VAL A 20 -11.63 -9.89 -8.80
C VAL A 20 -12.61 -9.33 -7.77
N ARG A 21 -12.84 -8.01 -7.80
CA ARG A 21 -13.79 -7.34 -6.92
C ARG A 21 -15.19 -7.91 -7.07
N PHE A 22 -15.69 -8.08 -8.30
CA PHE A 22 -17.02 -8.64 -8.55
C PHE A 22 -17.16 -10.06 -8.00
N ILE A 23 -16.15 -10.92 -8.21
CA ILE A 23 -16.11 -12.27 -7.64
C ILE A 23 -16.22 -12.20 -6.12
N LEU A 24 -15.39 -11.37 -5.47
CA LEU A 24 -15.39 -11.24 -4.00
C LEU A 24 -16.72 -10.73 -3.43
N HIS A 25 -17.38 -9.78 -4.11
CA HIS A 25 -18.71 -9.29 -3.71
C HIS A 25 -19.81 -10.33 -3.91
N GLY A 26 -19.62 -11.31 -4.81
CA GLY A 26 -20.54 -12.41 -5.02
C GLY A 26 -20.39 -13.56 -4.01
N LEU A 27 -19.38 -13.52 -3.13
CA LEU A 27 -19.17 -14.54 -2.11
C LEU A 27 -20.03 -14.25 -0.87
N ASN A 28 -20.55 -15.31 -0.26
CA ASN A 28 -21.25 -15.21 1.02
C ASN A 28 -20.25 -14.82 2.13
N ALA A 29 -20.57 -13.74 2.86
CA ALA A 29 -19.70 -13.20 3.91
C ALA A 29 -19.50 -14.17 5.09
N ASP A 30 -20.56 -14.87 5.52
CA ASP A 30 -20.52 -15.83 6.63
C ASP A 30 -19.66 -17.05 6.26
N GLU A 31 -19.76 -17.49 5.00
CA GLU A 31 -18.95 -18.58 4.49
C GLU A 31 -17.48 -18.18 4.34
N MET A 32 -17.21 -16.98 3.82
CA MET A 32 -15.84 -16.45 3.80
C MET A 32 -15.27 -16.37 5.21
N GLU A 33 -16.01 -15.83 6.17
CA GLU A 33 -15.56 -15.72 7.55
C GLU A 33 -15.25 -17.10 8.16
N ARG A 34 -16.11 -18.10 7.93
CA ARG A 34 -15.86 -19.48 8.37
C ARG A 34 -14.55 -20.03 7.82
N VAL A 35 -14.34 -19.96 6.49
CA VAL A 35 -13.12 -20.45 5.84
C VAL A 35 -11.88 -19.68 6.31
N PHE A 36 -11.99 -18.36 6.50
CA PHE A 36 -10.90 -17.56 7.05
C PHE A 36 -10.53 -17.99 8.46
N ARG A 37 -11.52 -18.27 9.33
CA ARG A 37 -11.28 -18.75 10.70
C ARG A 37 -10.64 -20.13 10.72
N GLU A 38 -11.14 -21.06 9.90
CA GLU A 38 -10.56 -22.40 9.77
C GLU A 38 -9.11 -22.35 9.27
N HIS A 39 -8.85 -21.55 8.23
CA HIS A 39 -7.50 -21.34 7.75
C HIS A 39 -6.61 -20.70 8.82
N ALA A 40 -7.15 -19.72 9.54
CA ALA A 40 -6.39 -18.98 10.53
C ALA A 40 -6.02 -19.80 11.78
N ALA A 41 -6.89 -20.75 12.15
CA ALA A 41 -6.65 -21.70 13.22
C ALA A 41 -5.43 -22.61 12.97
N GLY A 42 -5.01 -22.78 11.71
CA GLY A 42 -3.81 -23.55 11.33
C GLY A 42 -2.48 -22.84 11.62
N PHE A 43 -2.49 -21.57 12.02
CA PHE A 43 -1.28 -20.79 12.26
C PHE A 43 -1.06 -20.50 13.76
N PRO A 44 0.19 -20.59 14.25
CA PRO A 44 0.48 -20.23 15.63
C PRO A 44 0.32 -18.71 15.85
N ALA A 45 -0.02 -18.32 17.08
CA ALA A 45 -0.18 -16.91 17.46
C ALA A 45 1.07 -16.05 17.14
N THR A 46 2.26 -16.65 17.18
CA THR A 46 3.53 -15.98 16.83
C THR A 46 3.60 -15.60 15.34
N ALA A 47 3.06 -16.43 14.44
CA ALA A 47 2.99 -16.12 13.02
C ALA A 47 2.04 -14.94 12.77
N TRP A 48 0.89 -14.91 13.45
CA TRP A 48 -0.03 -13.78 13.42
C TRP A 48 0.60 -12.49 13.92
N ALA A 49 1.29 -12.54 15.07
CA ALA A 49 1.98 -11.39 15.63
C ALA A 49 3.04 -10.84 14.67
N ALA A 50 3.80 -11.70 14.01
CA ALA A 50 4.79 -11.29 13.01
C ALA A 50 4.14 -10.64 11.78
N ALA A 51 3.06 -11.23 11.25
CA ALA A 51 2.31 -10.67 10.13
C ALA A 51 1.70 -9.30 10.45
N ILE A 52 1.08 -9.15 11.62
CA ILE A 52 0.52 -7.88 12.11
C ILE A 52 1.63 -6.83 12.23
N ARG A 53 2.77 -7.16 12.85
CA ARG A 53 3.91 -6.22 12.93
C ARG A 53 4.47 -5.84 11.56
N GLY A 54 4.54 -6.79 10.63
CA GLY A 54 4.95 -6.52 9.25
C GLY A 54 3.99 -5.55 8.56
N HIS A 55 2.69 -5.76 8.71
CA HIS A 55 1.66 -4.87 8.18
C HIS A 55 1.77 -3.45 8.75
N TRP A 56 1.85 -3.30 10.08
CA TRP A 56 2.07 -2.00 10.72
C TRP A 56 3.38 -1.33 10.29
N GLY A 57 4.42 -2.12 10.03
CA GLY A 57 5.68 -1.60 9.49
C GLY A 57 5.53 -0.97 8.10
N ILE A 58 4.63 -1.49 7.25
CA ILE A 58 4.30 -0.89 5.95
C ILE A 58 3.51 0.39 6.16
N GLU A 59 2.50 0.38 7.04
CA GLU A 59 1.65 1.53 7.35
C GLU A 59 2.49 2.71 7.86
N ASN A 60 3.32 2.48 8.88
CA ASN A 60 4.18 3.52 9.45
C ASN A 60 5.21 4.08 8.46
N ARG A 61 5.74 3.26 7.56
CA ARG A 61 6.75 3.73 6.61
C ARG A 61 6.10 4.47 5.45
N ASN A 62 5.00 3.97 4.90
CA ASN A 62 4.41 4.49 3.68
C ASN A 62 3.30 5.51 3.95
N HIS A 63 2.25 5.10 4.66
CA HIS A 63 1.05 5.90 4.86
C HIS A 63 1.34 7.11 5.74
N TYR A 64 1.91 6.90 6.93
CA TYR A 64 2.25 8.02 7.83
C TYR A 64 3.15 9.08 7.17
N VAL A 65 4.16 8.65 6.42
CA VAL A 65 5.07 9.58 5.72
C VAL A 65 4.34 10.36 4.63
N ARG A 66 3.43 9.73 3.89
CA ARG A 66 2.63 10.42 2.88
C ARG A 66 1.65 11.41 3.51
N ASP A 67 0.97 11.00 4.55
CA ASP A 67 -0.05 11.79 5.24
C ASP A 67 0.55 13.05 5.88
N VAL A 68 1.67 12.86 6.60
CA VAL A 68 2.30 13.93 7.38
C VAL A 68 3.42 14.65 6.62
N SER A 69 4.38 13.92 6.05
CA SER A 69 5.56 14.54 5.43
C SER A 69 5.28 15.04 4.01
N CYS A 70 4.42 14.35 3.24
CA CYS A 70 4.01 14.80 1.91
C CYS A 70 2.72 15.64 1.92
N ASP A 71 2.26 16.05 3.11
CA ASP A 71 1.06 16.87 3.35
C ASP A 71 -0.18 16.35 2.59
N GLU A 72 -0.36 15.03 2.54
CA GLU A 72 -1.53 14.44 1.87
C GLU A 72 -2.83 14.80 2.62
N ASP A 73 -2.83 14.74 3.95
CA ASP A 73 -3.99 15.12 4.78
C ASP A 73 -4.37 16.60 4.66
N LYS A 74 -3.37 17.47 4.48
CA LYS A 74 -3.58 18.91 4.33
C LYS A 74 -3.94 19.31 2.89
N SER A 75 -3.95 18.36 1.96
CA SER A 75 -4.17 18.65 0.55
C SER A 75 -5.62 19.08 0.29
N ARG A 76 -5.78 20.26 -0.33
CA ARG A 76 -7.11 20.80 -0.70
C ARG A 76 -7.53 20.42 -2.12
N ILE A 77 -6.76 19.60 -2.82
CA ILE A 77 -7.03 19.18 -4.19
C ILE A 77 -8.24 18.24 -4.20
N ARG A 78 -9.33 18.66 -4.84
CA ARG A 78 -10.58 17.88 -4.96
C ARG A 78 -10.84 17.36 -6.37
N ASP A 79 -10.14 17.88 -7.37
CA ASP A 79 -10.16 17.33 -8.72
C ASP A 79 -9.08 16.25 -8.86
N ASN A 80 -9.51 15.06 -9.25
CA ASN A 80 -8.67 13.87 -9.45
C ASN A 80 -7.60 13.62 -8.35
N PRO A 81 -7.97 13.55 -7.06
CA PRO A 81 -7.03 13.41 -5.94
C PRO A 81 -6.15 12.14 -6.05
N GLY A 82 -6.65 11.11 -6.73
CA GLY A 82 -5.91 9.86 -6.97
C GLY A 82 -4.69 10.02 -7.89
N ILE A 83 -4.61 11.05 -8.75
CA ILE A 83 -3.38 11.35 -9.49
C ILE A 83 -2.29 11.84 -8.53
N ILE A 84 -2.63 12.77 -7.64
CA ILE A 84 -1.65 13.35 -6.71
C ILE A 84 -1.19 12.32 -5.69
N ALA A 85 -2.09 11.46 -5.19
CA ALA A 85 -1.71 10.34 -4.33
C ALA A 85 -0.69 9.40 -4.99
N ARG A 86 -0.86 9.11 -6.29
CA ARG A 86 0.11 8.32 -7.08
C ARG A 86 1.42 9.07 -7.30
N ALA A 87 1.38 10.37 -7.58
CA ALA A 87 2.58 11.20 -7.73
C ALA A 87 3.40 11.25 -6.43
N ARG A 88 2.77 11.42 -5.26
CA ARG A 88 3.41 11.33 -3.94
C ARG A 88 4.06 9.98 -3.71
N SER A 89 3.35 8.90 -4.02
CA SER A 89 3.88 7.53 -3.91
C SER A 89 5.10 7.33 -4.82
N PHE A 90 5.08 7.89 -6.03
CA PHE A 90 6.21 7.85 -6.96
C PHE A 90 7.42 8.63 -6.44
N ALA A 91 7.22 9.85 -5.95
CA ALA A 91 8.28 10.66 -5.35
C ALA A 91 8.91 9.98 -4.12
N LEU A 92 8.08 9.41 -3.23
CA LEU A 92 8.54 8.67 -2.06
C LEU A 92 9.39 7.45 -2.46
N ASN A 93 8.99 6.73 -3.50
CA ASN A 93 9.76 5.59 -4.02
C ASN A 93 11.11 6.02 -4.61
N ILE A 94 11.19 7.16 -5.30
CA ILE A 94 12.46 7.73 -5.79
C ILE A 94 13.38 8.09 -4.62
N MET A 95 12.86 8.80 -3.61
CA MET A 95 13.64 9.18 -2.44
C MET A 95 14.25 7.96 -1.74
N ARG A 96 13.45 6.90 -1.54
CA ARG A 96 13.92 5.64 -0.96
C ARG A 96 14.93 4.93 -1.83
N LYS A 97 14.74 4.93 -3.15
CA LYS A 97 15.71 4.35 -4.09
C LYS A 97 17.07 5.07 -4.01
N ASN A 98 17.07 6.36 -3.70
CA ASN A 98 18.26 7.17 -3.50
C ASN A 98 18.82 7.10 -2.07
N GLY A 99 18.33 6.20 -1.22
CA GLY A 99 18.83 6.00 0.15
C GLY A 99 18.36 7.05 1.16
N ILE A 100 17.39 7.91 0.80
CA ILE A 100 16.83 8.89 1.73
C ILE A 100 15.96 8.16 2.75
N THR A 101 16.40 8.17 4.01
CA THR A 101 15.71 7.56 5.15
C THR A 101 14.81 8.55 5.89
N ASN A 102 15.18 9.84 5.89
CA ASN A 102 14.39 10.92 6.49
C ASN A 102 13.78 11.81 5.40
N VAL A 103 12.52 11.53 5.07
CA VAL A 103 11.77 12.23 4.01
C VAL A 103 11.43 13.66 4.41
N ALA A 104 11.07 13.90 5.68
CA ALA A 104 10.76 15.25 6.17
C ALA A 104 11.98 16.19 6.05
N GLN A 105 13.17 15.70 6.43
CA GLN A 105 14.42 16.44 6.26
C GLN A 105 14.75 16.70 4.79
N ALA A 106 14.57 15.70 3.92
CA ALA A 106 14.84 15.86 2.49
C ALA A 106 13.90 16.90 1.84
N LEU A 107 12.62 16.91 2.22
CA LEU A 107 11.65 17.90 1.77
C LEU A 107 11.98 19.31 2.30
N TRP A 108 12.38 19.42 3.57
CA TRP A 108 12.87 20.68 4.14
C TRP A 108 14.07 21.21 3.36
N ASN A 109 15.09 20.38 3.13
CA ASN A 109 16.30 20.78 2.40
C ASN A 109 15.99 21.23 0.96
N GLY A 110 15.06 20.57 0.29
CA GLY A 110 14.62 20.94 -1.07
C GLY A 110 13.74 22.20 -1.13
N GLY A 111 12.98 22.49 -0.06
CA GLY A 111 12.11 23.67 0.03
C GLY A 111 12.80 24.92 0.59
N SER A 112 13.85 24.75 1.40
CA SER A 112 14.53 25.86 2.10
C SER A 112 15.69 26.49 1.32
N HIS A 113 16.07 25.98 0.14
CA HIS A 113 17.16 26.53 -0.67
C HIS A 113 16.80 26.65 -2.18
N PRO A 114 16.50 27.86 -2.68
CA PRO A 114 16.67 28.17 -4.10
C PRO A 114 18.17 28.39 -4.36
N GLY A 115 18.95 27.31 -4.38
CA GLY A 115 20.39 27.42 -4.54
C GLY A 115 21.10 26.07 -4.45
N ILE A 116 21.46 25.55 -5.61
CA ILE A 116 22.55 24.60 -5.86
C ILE A 116 23.67 24.68 -4.82
N GLN A 117 24.03 23.56 -4.16
CA GLN A 117 25.43 23.24 -3.80
C GLN A 117 25.63 21.76 -3.42
N GLY A 118 26.48 21.05 -4.20
CA GLY A 118 27.21 19.81 -3.87
C GLY A 118 26.38 18.52 -3.76
N ALA A 119 26.53 17.44 -4.54
CA ALA A 119 27.70 16.81 -5.13
C ALA A 119 28.83 16.58 -4.12
N ILE A 120 28.61 15.71 -3.12
CA ILE A 120 29.40 14.49 -2.80
C ILE A 120 28.60 13.59 -1.85
#